data_AF-A0A6P0YNC8-F1
#
_entry.id   AF-A0A6P0YNC8-F1
#
_cell.length_a   1.000
_cell.length_b   1.000
_cell.length_c   1.000
_cell.angle_alpha   90.00
_cell.angle_beta   90.00
_cell.angle_gamma   90.00
#
_symmetry.space_group_name_H-M   'P 1'
#
loop_
_entity.id
_entity.type
_entity.pdbx_description
1 polymer ?
#
loop_
_entity_poly.entity_id
_entity_poly.type
_entity_poly.pdbx_seq_one_letter_code
_entity_poly.pdbx_strand_id
1 'polypeptide(L)'
;PETMKPLVNNQAFARALDIYKETTKYAPPEELSLGLEGSRTLFLSGRCALTFDWGDIGTLAIDPAISKIPDKVGASILPGSKEVLERQTGKLVACDKFTCPYAIDGVNHAPYAAVGGWVGGINAAAKPEVKDAAYGLISYISQPTQSNVDVTIGITGFNPYRISHFTNRQAWLEAGMGEEAVTKYLGGISVSLKNPNMVLDLRIPENARYQREILDTALTNFLTGKMTRDETMEQIERGWEKRTNEEGRDSQLQDYRDSLGIQ
;
A
#
# COMPACT_ATOMS: atom_id res chain seq x y z
N PRO A 1 -19.77 -0.70 -4.88
CA PRO A 1 -19.73 -1.91 -5.75
C PRO A 1 -21.16 -2.44 -5.96
N GLU A 2 -21.47 -2.98 -7.13
CA GLU A 2 -22.83 -3.47 -7.46
C GLU A 2 -22.92 -5.01 -7.46
N THR A 3 -21.92 -5.69 -8.01
CA THR A 3 -21.98 -7.14 -8.29
C THR A 3 -20.95 -7.97 -7.52
N MET A 4 -20.02 -7.32 -6.82
CA MET A 4 -18.81 -7.93 -6.24
C MET A 4 -17.90 -8.63 -7.28
N LYS A 5 -18.13 -8.42 -8.57
CA LYS A 5 -17.29 -8.97 -9.64
C LYS A 5 -15.92 -8.28 -9.64
N PRO A 6 -14.79 -9.02 -9.70
CA PRO A 6 -13.46 -8.42 -9.74
C PRO A 6 -13.24 -7.59 -11.01
N LEU A 7 -12.63 -6.41 -10.85
CA LEU A 7 -12.28 -5.51 -11.96
C LEU A 7 -10.92 -5.87 -12.57
N VAL A 8 -10.78 -7.11 -13.03
CA VAL A 8 -9.51 -7.65 -13.54
C VAL A 8 -9.53 -7.89 -15.05
N ASN A 9 -10.68 -8.15 -15.65
CA ASN A 9 -10.78 -8.43 -17.08
C ASN A 9 -11.09 -7.15 -17.89
N ASN A 10 -10.10 -6.25 -17.98
CA ASN A 10 -10.21 -4.97 -18.67
C ASN A 10 -8.84 -4.46 -19.15
N GLN A 11 -8.83 -3.43 -20.00
CA GLN A 11 -7.59 -2.88 -20.58
C GLN A 11 -6.65 -2.27 -19.54
N ALA A 12 -7.16 -1.70 -18.44
CA ALA A 12 -6.31 -1.09 -17.42
C ALA A 12 -5.53 -2.15 -16.62
N PHE A 13 -6.17 -3.26 -16.26
CA PHE A 13 -5.49 -4.38 -15.59
C PHE A 13 -4.48 -5.06 -16.53
N ALA A 14 -4.85 -5.26 -17.79
CA ALA A 14 -3.94 -5.75 -18.82
C ALA A 14 -2.69 -4.85 -18.93
N ARG A 15 -2.90 -3.54 -18.99
CA ARG A 15 -1.80 -2.56 -19.04
C ARG A 15 -0.95 -2.57 -17.76
N ALA A 16 -1.55 -2.75 -16.59
CA ALA A 16 -0.83 -2.87 -15.33
C ALA A 16 0.07 -4.12 -15.30
N LEU A 17 -0.42 -5.26 -15.80
CA LEU A 17 0.39 -6.48 -15.97
C LEU A 17 1.57 -6.23 -16.92
N ASP A 18 1.33 -5.57 -18.07
CA ASP A 18 2.40 -5.24 -19.01
C ASP A 18 3.46 -4.34 -18.38
N ILE A 19 3.04 -3.30 -17.64
CA ILE A 19 3.96 -2.41 -16.92
C ILE A 19 4.76 -3.21 -15.88
N TYR A 20 4.11 -4.05 -15.08
CA TYR A 20 4.80 -4.83 -14.05
C TYR A 20 5.81 -5.81 -14.66
N LYS A 21 5.44 -6.48 -15.75
CA LYS A 21 6.39 -7.33 -16.48
C LYS A 21 7.57 -6.53 -17.06
N GLU A 22 7.32 -5.30 -17.49
CA GLU A 22 8.37 -4.44 -18.02
C GLU A 22 9.33 -3.95 -16.92
N THR A 23 8.82 -3.67 -15.70
CA THR A 23 9.70 -3.22 -14.60
C THR A 23 10.75 -4.27 -14.23
N THR A 24 10.47 -5.56 -14.43
CA THR A 24 11.43 -6.63 -14.15
C THR A 24 12.69 -6.59 -15.03
N LYS A 25 12.70 -5.78 -16.09
CA LYS A 25 13.90 -5.55 -16.91
C LYS A 25 14.83 -4.49 -16.32
N TYR A 26 14.31 -3.65 -15.43
CA TYR A 26 15.02 -2.52 -14.83
C TYR A 26 15.28 -2.71 -13.33
N ALA A 27 14.64 -3.71 -12.72
CA ALA A 27 14.84 -4.09 -11.33
C ALA A 27 16.12 -4.94 -11.14
N PRO A 28 16.56 -5.17 -9.88
CA PRO A 28 17.64 -6.11 -9.59
C PRO A 28 17.35 -7.52 -10.14
N PRO A 29 18.36 -8.30 -10.55
CA PRO A 29 18.18 -9.65 -11.10
C PRO A 29 17.35 -10.58 -10.21
N GLU A 30 17.41 -10.38 -8.90
CA GLU A 30 16.73 -11.19 -7.89
C GLU A 30 15.31 -10.69 -7.55
N GLU A 31 14.77 -9.66 -8.20
CA GLU A 31 13.49 -9.00 -7.86
C GLU A 31 12.36 -9.98 -7.56
N LEU A 32 12.17 -11.00 -8.40
CA LEU A 32 11.08 -11.99 -8.24
C LEU A 32 11.20 -12.86 -6.99
N SER A 33 12.38 -12.89 -6.37
CA SER A 33 12.67 -13.61 -5.13
C SER A 33 13.00 -12.66 -3.97
N LEU A 34 12.99 -11.36 -4.22
CA LEU A 34 13.41 -10.34 -3.26
C LEU A 34 12.29 -10.08 -2.26
N GLY A 35 12.55 -10.38 -1.00
CA GLY A 35 11.67 -9.98 0.10
C GLY A 35 11.86 -8.52 0.50
N LEU A 36 10.99 -8.06 1.40
CA LEU A 36 11.00 -6.69 1.94
C LEU A 36 12.36 -6.26 2.50
N GLU A 37 13.00 -7.11 3.31
CA GLU A 37 14.32 -6.79 3.89
C GLU A 37 15.41 -6.67 2.81
N GLY A 38 15.31 -7.47 1.76
CA GLY A 38 16.23 -7.43 0.62
C GLY A 38 16.11 -6.13 -0.17
N SER A 39 14.89 -5.69 -0.49
CA SER A 39 14.65 -4.42 -1.19
C SER A 39 15.13 -3.23 -0.37
N ARG A 40 14.84 -3.21 0.95
CA ARG A 40 15.35 -2.21 1.89
C ARG A 40 16.88 -2.18 1.92
N THR A 41 17.54 -3.34 2.02
CA THR A 41 19.00 -3.44 2.04
C THR A 41 19.64 -2.91 0.77
N LEU A 42 19.09 -3.25 -0.40
CA LEU A 42 19.58 -2.74 -1.68
C LEU A 42 19.43 -1.21 -1.77
N PHE A 43 18.28 -0.66 -1.37
CA PHE A 43 18.06 0.78 -1.38
C PHE A 43 18.99 1.51 -0.39
N LEU A 44 19.02 1.09 0.88
CA LEU A 44 19.82 1.71 1.95
C LEU A 44 21.34 1.62 1.71
N SER A 45 21.79 0.61 0.96
CA SER A 45 23.19 0.51 0.52
C SER A 45 23.54 1.38 -0.69
N GLY A 46 22.55 2.12 -1.25
CA GLY A 46 22.72 3.00 -2.41
C GLY A 46 22.73 2.29 -3.76
N ARG A 47 22.24 1.04 -3.82
CA ARG A 47 22.20 0.24 -5.07
C ARG A 47 20.99 0.55 -5.94
N CYS A 48 19.92 1.08 -5.36
CA CYS A 48 18.67 1.40 -6.05
C CYS A 48 18.36 2.89 -5.90
N ALA A 49 17.98 3.55 -7.00
CA ALA A 49 17.56 4.95 -6.99
C ALA A 49 16.11 5.13 -6.49
N LEU A 50 15.28 4.11 -6.65
CA LEU A 50 13.89 4.07 -6.20
C LEU A 50 13.63 2.74 -5.49
N THR A 51 12.71 2.76 -4.52
CA THR A 51 12.15 1.56 -3.90
C THR A 51 10.67 1.76 -3.65
N PHE A 52 9.89 0.69 -3.73
CA PHE A 52 8.53 0.67 -3.22
C PHE A 52 8.59 0.12 -1.80
N ASP A 53 8.21 0.95 -0.85
CA ASP A 53 8.19 0.58 0.56
C ASP A 53 7.04 1.33 1.24
N TRP A 54 6.76 0.93 2.47
CA TRP A 54 6.02 1.75 3.40
C TRP A 54 6.89 2.94 3.86
N GLY A 55 6.43 3.69 4.85
CA GLY A 55 7.16 4.84 5.37
C GLY A 55 8.51 4.50 6.03
N ASP A 56 8.90 3.23 6.14
CA ASP A 56 10.01 2.80 6.99
C ASP A 56 11.39 3.28 6.50
N ILE A 57 11.58 3.37 5.18
CA ILE A 57 12.87 3.71 4.56
C ILE A 57 13.44 5.03 5.09
N GLY A 58 12.59 6.03 5.32
CA GLY A 58 13.04 7.33 5.84
C GLY A 58 13.76 7.17 7.18
N THR A 59 13.11 6.54 8.15
CA THR A 59 13.66 6.33 9.50
C THR A 59 14.77 5.31 9.54
N LEU A 60 14.73 4.27 8.71
CA LEU A 60 15.82 3.30 8.58
C LEU A 60 17.09 3.95 8.00
N ALA A 61 16.96 4.97 7.15
CA ALA A 61 18.09 5.65 6.54
C ALA A 61 18.93 6.46 7.52
N ILE A 62 18.40 6.77 8.72
CA ILE A 62 19.10 7.49 9.77
C ILE A 62 20.22 6.64 10.39
N ASP A 63 19.99 5.33 10.55
CA ASP A 63 20.91 4.46 11.27
C ASP A 63 22.16 4.14 10.41
N PRO A 64 23.36 4.63 10.81
CA PRO A 64 24.59 4.43 10.04
C PRO A 64 25.06 2.96 10.02
N ALA A 65 24.54 2.10 10.91
CA ALA A 65 24.86 0.68 10.91
C ALA A 65 24.25 -0.06 9.70
N ILE A 66 23.14 0.45 9.16
CA ILE A 66 22.39 -0.20 8.07
C ILE A 66 22.27 0.67 6.81
N SER A 67 22.48 1.99 6.93
CA SER A 67 22.32 2.96 5.83
C SER A 67 23.63 3.61 5.41
N LYS A 68 23.82 3.71 4.09
CA LYS A 68 24.92 4.47 3.46
C LYS A 68 24.45 5.80 2.85
N ILE A 69 23.16 6.12 3.02
CA ILE A 69 22.50 7.26 2.38
C ILE A 69 21.70 8.12 3.37
N PRO A 70 22.24 8.46 4.57
CA PRO A 70 21.54 9.35 5.48
C PRO A 70 21.27 10.71 4.79
N ASP A 71 20.12 11.30 5.09
CA ASP A 71 19.63 12.56 4.54
C ASP A 71 19.51 12.67 3.02
N LYS A 72 19.64 11.55 2.29
CA LYS A 72 19.50 11.49 0.83
C LYS A 72 18.19 10.83 0.39
N VAL A 73 17.30 10.58 1.33
CA VAL A 73 16.03 9.88 1.13
C VAL A 73 14.87 10.87 1.19
N GLY A 74 13.90 10.67 0.31
CA GLY A 74 12.62 11.37 0.32
C GLY A 74 11.49 10.42 -0.08
N ALA A 75 10.26 10.87 0.08
CA ALA A 75 9.08 10.15 -0.37
C ALA A 75 8.40 10.90 -1.51
N SER A 76 7.67 10.17 -2.35
CA SER A 76 6.81 10.72 -3.40
C SER A 76 5.49 9.95 -3.40
N ILE A 77 4.44 10.58 -3.92
CA ILE A 77 3.25 9.83 -4.33
C ILE A 77 3.64 8.77 -5.37
N LEU A 78 2.95 7.62 -5.33
CA LEU A 78 3.15 6.56 -6.33
C LEU A 78 2.96 7.11 -7.74
N PRO A 79 3.72 6.61 -8.74
CA PRO A 79 3.53 6.97 -10.13
C PRO A 79 2.06 6.84 -10.55
N GLY A 80 1.58 7.82 -11.31
CA GLY A 80 0.22 7.83 -11.83
C GLY A 80 0.16 7.51 -13.32
N SER A 81 -1.03 7.64 -13.91
CA SER A 81 -1.28 7.39 -15.32
C SER A 81 -2.03 8.55 -15.97
N LYS A 82 -1.72 8.82 -17.24
CA LYS A 82 -2.47 9.76 -18.10
C LYS A 82 -3.70 9.12 -18.74
N GLU A 83 -3.90 7.82 -18.53
CA GLU A 83 -5.06 7.07 -18.99
C GLU A 83 -5.67 6.30 -17.81
N VAL A 84 -7.00 6.24 -17.75
CA VAL A 84 -7.75 5.58 -16.67
C VAL A 84 -8.79 4.64 -17.25
N LEU A 85 -9.24 3.69 -16.42
CA LEU A 85 -10.28 2.75 -16.81
C LEU A 85 -11.65 3.43 -16.90
N GLU A 86 -12.26 3.42 -18.08
CA GLU A 86 -13.70 3.63 -18.22
C GLU A 86 -14.43 2.33 -17.89
N ARG A 87 -15.11 2.29 -16.74
CA ARG A 87 -15.67 1.04 -16.20
C ARG A 87 -16.78 0.43 -17.05
N GLN A 88 -17.55 1.25 -17.76
CA GLN A 88 -18.66 0.80 -18.60
C GLN A 88 -18.18 0.04 -19.84
N THR A 89 -17.07 0.48 -20.44
CA THR A 89 -16.55 -0.10 -21.67
C THR A 89 -15.38 -1.05 -21.43
N GLY A 90 -14.76 -0.99 -20.25
CA GLY A 90 -13.57 -1.76 -19.91
C GLY A 90 -12.30 -1.27 -20.60
N LYS A 91 -12.33 -0.08 -21.21
CA LYS A 91 -11.23 0.49 -22.00
C LYS A 91 -10.45 1.54 -21.23
N LEU A 92 -9.20 1.76 -21.63
CA LEU A 92 -8.42 2.92 -21.20
C LEU A 92 -8.87 4.15 -21.98
N VAL A 93 -9.11 5.24 -21.27
CA VAL A 93 -9.44 6.55 -21.83
C VAL A 93 -8.48 7.59 -21.29
N ALA A 94 -8.23 8.63 -22.08
CA ALA A 94 -7.39 9.75 -21.65
C ALA A 94 -7.98 10.42 -20.40
N CYS A 95 -7.10 10.72 -19.46
CA CYS A 95 -7.43 11.40 -18.23
C CYS A 95 -7.71 12.88 -18.52
N ASP A 96 -8.90 13.34 -18.14
CA ASP A 96 -9.31 14.74 -18.27
C ASP A 96 -9.98 15.23 -16.98
N LYS A 97 -10.42 16.49 -16.96
CA LYS A 97 -11.01 17.12 -15.77
C LYS A 97 -12.33 16.48 -15.31
N PHE A 98 -12.98 15.68 -16.15
CA PHE A 98 -14.25 15.02 -15.84
C PHE A 98 -14.02 13.58 -15.37
N THR A 99 -13.13 12.86 -16.05
CA THR A 99 -12.80 11.45 -15.80
C THR A 99 -11.83 11.32 -14.62
N CYS A 100 -10.95 12.30 -14.43
CA CYS A 100 -9.97 12.38 -13.36
C CYS A 100 -9.99 13.76 -12.68
N PRO A 101 -11.05 14.13 -11.95
CA PRO A 101 -11.16 15.46 -11.34
C PRO A 101 -10.05 15.77 -10.33
N TYR A 102 -9.36 14.74 -9.84
CA TYR A 102 -8.27 14.85 -8.85
C TYR A 102 -6.87 14.63 -9.46
N ALA A 103 -6.74 14.64 -10.79
CA ALA A 103 -5.45 14.52 -11.44
C ALA A 103 -4.54 15.71 -11.10
N ILE A 104 -3.25 15.43 -10.93
CA ILE A 104 -2.21 16.43 -10.71
C ILE A 104 -1.48 16.57 -12.05
N ASP A 105 -1.50 17.76 -12.65
CA ASP A 105 -0.88 18.03 -13.96
C ASP A 105 -1.28 17.05 -15.08
N GLY A 106 -2.56 16.65 -15.08
CA GLY A 106 -3.11 15.70 -16.06
C GLY A 106 -2.72 14.24 -15.83
N VAL A 107 -2.16 13.91 -14.66
CA VAL A 107 -1.82 12.55 -14.25
C VAL A 107 -2.74 12.12 -13.10
N ASN A 108 -3.46 11.02 -13.29
CA ASN A 108 -4.24 10.40 -12.23
C ASN A 108 -3.33 9.56 -11.33
N HIS A 109 -3.28 9.91 -10.05
CA HIS A 109 -2.57 9.13 -9.04
C HIS A 109 -3.59 8.33 -8.21
N ALA A 110 -3.28 7.06 -7.97
CA ALA A 110 -4.06 6.17 -7.11
C ALA A 110 -3.12 5.52 -6.10
N PRO A 111 -2.60 6.27 -5.10
CA PRO A 111 -1.71 5.70 -4.12
C PRO A 111 -2.39 4.52 -3.44
N TYR A 112 -1.68 3.41 -3.26
CA TYR A 112 -2.21 2.22 -2.61
C TYR A 112 -1.75 2.21 -1.16
N ALA A 113 -2.68 2.35 -0.21
CA ALA A 113 -2.43 2.18 1.21
C ALA A 113 -2.38 0.68 1.57
N ALA A 114 -1.47 -0.05 0.91
CA ALA A 114 -1.28 -1.49 1.09
C ALA A 114 -1.08 -1.80 2.57
N VAL A 115 -1.89 -2.70 3.13
CA VAL A 115 -1.93 -2.98 4.57
C VAL A 115 -2.16 -1.68 5.35
N GLY A 116 -3.34 -1.06 5.13
CA GLY A 116 -3.75 0.32 5.51
C GLY A 116 -3.67 0.78 6.97
N GLY A 117 -2.74 0.23 7.74
CA GLY A 117 -2.40 0.55 9.11
C GLY A 117 -2.30 -0.70 9.98
N TRP A 118 -1.50 -0.62 11.03
CA TRP A 118 -1.54 -1.58 12.13
C TRP A 118 -2.76 -1.27 12.99
N VAL A 119 -3.54 -2.29 13.34
CA VAL A 119 -4.73 -2.14 14.18
C VAL A 119 -4.62 -2.98 15.46
N GLY A 120 -5.01 -2.39 16.58
CA GLY A 120 -5.16 -3.11 17.84
C GLY A 120 -6.55 -3.71 17.95
N GLY A 121 -6.65 -5.05 18.03
CA GLY A 121 -7.91 -5.76 18.24
C GLY A 121 -8.02 -6.30 19.66
N ILE A 122 -9.18 -6.12 20.30
CA ILE A 122 -9.48 -6.70 21.61
C ILE A 122 -10.52 -7.80 21.42
N ASN A 123 -10.20 -9.02 21.85
CA ASN A 123 -11.11 -10.15 21.72
C ASN A 123 -12.39 -9.92 22.55
N ALA A 124 -13.55 -9.99 21.88
CA ALA A 124 -14.85 -9.78 22.51
C ALA A 124 -15.16 -10.81 23.62
N ALA A 125 -14.55 -12.00 23.58
CA ALA A 125 -14.72 -13.05 24.58
C ALA A 125 -13.79 -12.90 25.81
N ALA A 126 -12.84 -11.96 25.80
CA ALA A 126 -11.93 -11.76 26.94
C ALA A 126 -12.67 -11.29 28.20
N LYS A 127 -12.11 -11.61 29.38
CA LYS A 127 -12.63 -11.11 30.66
C LYS A 127 -12.56 -9.57 30.72
N PRO A 128 -13.48 -8.90 31.44
CA PRO A 128 -13.51 -7.44 31.53
C PRO A 128 -12.15 -6.81 31.87
N GLU A 129 -11.47 -7.32 32.89
CA GLU A 129 -10.17 -6.81 33.34
C GLU A 129 -9.06 -6.94 32.27
N VAL A 130 -9.14 -7.96 31.42
CA VAL A 130 -8.21 -8.15 30.29
C VAL A 130 -8.52 -7.16 29.18
N LYS A 131 -9.80 -6.88 28.92
CA LYS A 131 -10.21 -5.87 27.94
C LYS A 131 -9.74 -4.49 28.35
N ASP A 132 -9.91 -4.13 29.63
CA ASP A 132 -9.46 -2.84 30.16
C ASP A 132 -7.94 -2.69 30.08
N ALA A 133 -7.19 -3.73 30.47
CA ALA A 133 -5.73 -3.73 30.36
C ALA A 133 -5.25 -3.64 28.89
N ALA A 134 -5.87 -4.39 27.99
CA ALA A 134 -5.55 -4.36 26.56
C ALA A 134 -5.85 -2.98 25.95
N TYR A 135 -7.00 -2.39 26.28
CA TYR A 135 -7.34 -1.03 25.87
C TYR A 135 -6.33 -0.01 26.42
N GLY A 136 -5.97 -0.12 27.69
CA GLY A 136 -4.98 0.74 28.33
C GLY A 136 -3.63 0.70 27.60
N LEU A 137 -3.15 -0.50 27.27
CA LEU A 137 -1.91 -0.68 26.51
C LEU A 137 -1.98 -0.10 25.09
N ILE A 138 -3.02 -0.47 24.32
CA ILE A 138 -3.20 0.00 22.93
C ILE A 138 -3.35 1.53 22.91
N SER A 139 -4.09 2.09 23.87
CA SER A 139 -4.22 3.54 24.04
C SER A 139 -2.87 4.18 24.33
N TYR A 140 -2.12 3.65 25.31
CA TYR A 140 -0.82 4.19 25.73
C TYR A 140 0.19 4.24 24.59
N ILE A 141 0.41 3.13 23.86
CA ILE A 141 1.36 3.12 22.73
C ILE A 141 0.95 4.08 21.61
N SER A 142 -0.35 4.34 21.50
CA SER A 142 -0.89 5.23 20.47
C SER A 142 -0.92 6.70 20.93
N GLN A 143 -0.63 7.04 22.19
CA GLN A 143 -0.72 8.43 22.65
C GLN A 143 0.39 9.29 22.02
N PRO A 144 0.16 10.59 21.78
CA PRO A 144 1.16 11.46 21.13
C PRO A 144 2.53 11.44 21.80
N THR A 145 2.60 11.33 23.13
CA THR A 145 3.87 11.33 23.86
C THR A 145 4.77 10.15 23.47
N GLN A 146 4.20 8.95 23.34
CA GLN A 146 4.92 7.72 22.97
C GLN A 146 5.08 7.66 21.45
N SER A 147 3.96 7.78 20.73
CA SER A 147 3.93 7.58 19.28
C SER A 147 4.76 8.59 18.48
N ASN A 148 4.92 9.83 18.94
CA ASN A 148 5.83 10.79 18.27
C ASN A 148 7.30 10.36 18.35
N VAL A 149 7.69 9.54 19.34
CA VAL A 149 9.03 8.96 19.45
C VAL A 149 9.11 7.66 18.66
N ASP A 150 8.11 6.79 18.78
CA ASP A 150 8.15 5.47 18.14
C ASP A 150 8.25 5.56 16.62
N VAL A 151 7.51 6.48 15.99
CA VAL A 151 7.52 6.68 14.52
C VAL A 151 8.83 7.20 13.97
N THR A 152 9.76 7.66 14.81
CA THR A 152 11.09 8.12 14.36
C THR A 152 12.15 7.03 14.48
N ILE A 153 11.82 5.90 15.11
CA ILE A 153 12.74 4.78 15.33
C ILE A 153 12.47 3.71 14.27
N GLY A 154 13.36 3.61 13.27
CA GLY A 154 13.11 2.77 12.09
C GLY A 154 12.82 1.29 12.37
N ILE A 155 13.42 0.71 13.40
CA ILE A 155 13.19 -0.71 13.75
C ILE A 155 11.79 -0.98 14.33
N THR A 156 11.05 0.06 14.75
CA THR A 156 9.67 -0.14 15.26
C THR A 156 8.71 -0.53 14.14
N GLY A 157 9.01 -0.17 12.89
CA GLY A 157 8.09 -0.32 11.75
C GLY A 157 6.87 0.61 11.81
N PHE A 158 6.82 1.55 12.75
CA PHE A 158 5.73 2.52 12.81
C PHE A 158 5.97 3.65 11.82
N ASN A 159 4.94 3.96 11.04
CA ASN A 159 4.96 5.07 10.09
C ASN A 159 4.07 6.21 10.57
N PRO A 160 4.17 7.42 10.01
CA PRO A 160 3.27 8.51 10.35
C PRO A 160 1.78 8.16 10.16
N TYR A 161 1.05 7.98 11.27
CA TYR A 161 -0.40 7.70 11.28
C TYR A 161 -1.25 8.75 12.03
N ARG A 162 -0.63 9.76 12.65
CA ARG A 162 -1.32 10.88 13.32
C ARG A 162 -0.93 12.21 12.73
N ILE A 163 -1.83 13.19 12.83
CA ILE A 163 -1.55 14.59 12.45
C ILE A 163 -0.31 15.12 13.18
N SER A 164 -0.16 14.81 14.48
CA SER A 164 0.99 15.24 15.28
C SER A 164 2.34 14.75 14.73
N HIS A 165 2.37 13.58 14.08
CA HIS A 165 3.61 13.05 13.48
C HIS A 165 4.06 13.91 12.29
N PHE A 166 3.12 14.56 11.59
CA PHE A 166 3.44 15.46 10.48
C PHE A 166 3.74 16.90 10.93
N THR A 167 3.17 17.34 12.05
CA THR A 167 3.32 18.72 12.53
C THR A 167 4.48 18.90 13.52
N ASN A 168 4.80 17.87 14.31
CA ASN A 168 5.95 17.88 15.22
C ASN A 168 7.23 17.50 14.48
N ARG A 169 7.78 18.45 13.72
CA ARG A 169 9.04 18.24 12.98
C ARG A 169 10.25 18.03 13.90
N GLN A 170 10.19 18.57 15.13
CA GLN A 170 11.30 18.54 16.07
C GLN A 170 11.70 17.11 16.45
N ALA A 171 10.72 16.21 16.66
CA ALA A 171 11.00 14.80 16.97
C ALA A 171 11.85 14.11 15.90
N TRP A 172 11.60 14.40 14.62
CA TRP A 172 12.36 13.82 13.49
C TRP A 172 13.79 14.37 13.41
N LEU A 173 13.96 15.67 13.69
CA LEU A 173 15.27 16.31 13.73
C LEU A 173 16.12 15.74 14.88
N GLU A 174 15.53 15.58 16.06
CA GLU A 174 16.17 14.98 17.23
C GLU A 174 16.53 13.51 17.02
N ALA A 175 15.72 12.79 16.25
CA ALA A 175 16.02 11.42 15.85
C ALA A 175 17.19 11.32 14.86
N GLY A 176 17.64 12.43 14.26
CA GLY A 176 18.81 12.48 13.39
C GLY A 176 18.52 12.69 11.90
N MET A 177 17.28 13.01 11.51
CA MET A 177 17.00 13.43 10.13
C MET A 177 17.38 14.91 9.91
N GLY A 178 18.01 15.20 8.78
CA GLY A 178 18.22 16.56 8.30
C GLY A 178 16.93 17.26 7.89
N GLU A 179 16.91 18.60 7.96
CA GLU A 179 15.70 19.40 7.74
C GLU A 179 15.06 19.19 6.36
N GLU A 180 15.88 19.12 5.31
CA GLU A 180 15.42 18.84 3.95
C GLU A 180 14.85 17.42 3.82
N ALA A 181 15.48 16.43 4.45
CA ALA A 181 15.03 15.04 4.45
C ALA A 181 13.66 14.93 5.14
N VAL A 182 13.48 15.54 6.31
CA VAL A 182 12.17 15.61 7.00
C VAL A 182 11.09 16.21 6.10
N THR A 183 11.38 17.32 5.41
CA THR A 183 10.42 17.96 4.49
C THR A 183 10.02 17.03 3.36
N LYS A 184 10.98 16.41 2.68
CA LYS A 184 10.71 15.54 1.53
C LYS A 184 9.99 14.26 1.96
N TYR A 185 10.40 13.66 3.07
CA TYR A 185 9.83 12.43 3.61
C TYR A 185 8.38 12.63 4.08
N LEU A 186 8.14 13.54 5.02
CA LEU A 186 6.79 13.79 5.55
C LEU A 186 5.87 14.43 4.50
N GLY A 187 6.42 15.30 3.64
CA GLY A 187 5.68 15.92 2.54
C GLY A 187 5.15 14.87 1.55
N GLY A 188 6.02 13.98 1.08
CA GLY A 188 5.63 12.92 0.15
C GLY A 188 4.59 11.97 0.72
N ILE A 189 4.77 11.53 1.98
CA ILE A 189 3.78 10.68 2.67
C ILE A 189 2.44 11.42 2.83
N SER A 190 2.48 12.69 3.25
CA SER A 190 1.26 13.48 3.41
C SER A 190 0.50 13.68 2.11
N VAL A 191 1.17 13.76 0.96
CA VAL A 191 0.52 13.88 -0.35
C VAL A 191 -0.23 12.58 -0.67
N SER A 192 0.40 11.42 -0.45
CA SER A 192 -0.27 10.12 -0.62
C SER A 192 -1.48 9.99 0.30
N LEU A 193 -1.31 10.16 1.61
CA LEU A 193 -2.37 9.97 2.62
C LEU A 193 -3.58 10.89 2.43
N LYS A 194 -3.38 12.08 1.87
CA LYS A 194 -4.47 13.04 1.59
C LYS A 194 -5.04 12.91 0.18
N ASN A 195 -4.54 12.00 -0.64
CA ASN A 195 -5.02 11.87 -2.01
C ASN A 195 -6.46 11.31 -2.00
N PRO A 196 -7.43 12.00 -2.62
CA PRO A 196 -8.83 11.57 -2.62
C PRO A 196 -9.09 10.28 -3.41
N ASN A 197 -8.12 9.85 -4.22
CA ASN A 197 -8.14 8.61 -4.99
C ASN A 197 -7.22 7.53 -4.38
N MET A 198 -6.95 7.61 -3.06
CA MET A 198 -6.27 6.54 -2.33
C MET A 198 -7.04 5.22 -2.44
N VAL A 199 -6.33 4.14 -2.73
CA VAL A 199 -6.85 2.78 -2.78
C VAL A 199 -6.55 2.09 -1.44
N LEU A 200 -7.58 1.48 -0.84
CA LEU A 200 -7.47 0.68 0.38
C LEU A 200 -7.43 -0.81 0.03
N ASP A 201 -6.89 -1.64 0.92
CA ASP A 201 -6.97 -3.10 0.79
C ASP A 201 -8.43 -3.59 0.70
N LEU A 202 -8.60 -4.76 0.10
CA LEU A 202 -9.85 -5.50 0.13
C LEU A 202 -10.12 -5.98 1.57
N ARG A 203 -11.02 -5.29 2.29
CA ARG A 203 -11.31 -5.55 3.72
C ARG A 203 -12.59 -6.36 3.88
N ILE A 204 -12.54 -7.62 3.47
CA ILE A 204 -13.63 -8.59 3.60
C ILE A 204 -13.12 -9.92 4.20
N PRO A 205 -13.99 -10.78 4.75
CA PRO A 205 -13.60 -12.12 5.16
C PRO A 205 -12.88 -12.88 4.03
N GLU A 206 -11.88 -13.67 4.41
CA GLU A 206 -11.07 -14.49 3.48
C GLU A 206 -10.17 -13.70 2.52
N ASN A 207 -9.95 -12.39 2.75
CA ASN A 207 -9.04 -11.55 1.94
C ASN A 207 -7.67 -12.20 1.66
N ALA A 208 -7.09 -12.91 2.63
CA ALA A 208 -5.83 -13.61 2.45
C ALA A 208 -5.86 -14.60 1.26
N ARG A 209 -6.99 -15.28 1.03
CA ARG A 209 -7.14 -16.19 -0.11
C ARG A 209 -7.24 -15.42 -1.44
N TYR A 210 -8.00 -14.32 -1.47
CA TYR A 210 -8.12 -13.48 -2.67
C TYR A 210 -6.76 -12.93 -3.12
N GLN A 211 -6.01 -12.35 -2.17
CA GLN A 211 -4.75 -11.67 -2.46
C GLN A 211 -3.58 -12.67 -2.55
N ARG A 212 -3.33 -13.43 -1.48
CA ARG A 212 -2.09 -14.23 -1.36
C ARG A 212 -2.15 -15.58 -2.06
N GLU A 213 -3.32 -16.22 -2.09
CA GLU A 213 -3.44 -17.53 -2.73
C GLU A 213 -3.78 -17.41 -4.21
N ILE A 214 -4.73 -16.55 -4.57
CA ILE A 214 -5.22 -16.46 -5.96
C ILE A 214 -4.42 -15.44 -6.77
N LEU A 215 -4.38 -14.17 -6.33
CA LEU A 215 -3.73 -13.09 -7.09
C LEU A 215 -2.22 -13.29 -7.16
N ASP A 216 -1.53 -13.44 -6.03
CA ASP A 216 -0.06 -13.56 -6.00
C ASP A 216 0.44 -14.79 -6.78
N THR A 217 -0.30 -15.92 -6.73
CA THR A 217 0.03 -17.11 -7.54
C THR A 217 -0.08 -16.83 -9.03
N ALA A 218 -1.15 -16.16 -9.47
CA ALA A 218 -1.35 -15.81 -10.88
C ALA A 218 -0.25 -14.84 -11.36
N LEU A 219 0.04 -13.80 -10.55
CA LEU A 219 1.12 -12.85 -10.83
C LEU A 219 2.49 -13.54 -10.91
N THR A 220 2.78 -14.45 -9.98
CA THR A 220 4.04 -15.22 -10.01
C THR A 220 4.18 -16.04 -11.29
N ASN A 221 3.13 -16.73 -11.71
CA ASN A 221 3.14 -17.52 -12.94
C ASN A 221 3.31 -16.63 -14.19
N PHE A 222 2.65 -15.47 -14.22
CA PHE A 222 2.81 -14.49 -15.29
C PHE A 222 4.24 -13.92 -15.37
N LEU A 223 4.78 -13.47 -14.23
CA LEU A 223 6.11 -12.89 -14.13
C LEU A 223 7.21 -13.91 -14.42
N THR A 224 6.99 -15.18 -14.13
CA THR A 224 7.91 -16.28 -14.51
C THR A 224 7.68 -16.84 -15.92
N GLY A 225 6.71 -16.30 -16.67
CA GLY A 225 6.45 -16.67 -18.07
C GLY A 225 5.70 -17.99 -18.26
N LYS A 226 5.10 -18.53 -17.18
CA LYS A 226 4.28 -19.75 -17.22
C LYS A 226 2.86 -19.51 -17.73
N MET A 227 2.41 -18.25 -17.74
CA MET A 227 1.09 -17.84 -18.20
C MET A 227 1.19 -16.58 -19.04
N THR A 228 0.30 -16.47 -20.03
CA THR A 228 0.07 -15.24 -20.77
C THR A 228 -0.70 -14.23 -19.93
N ARG A 229 -0.72 -12.97 -20.38
CA ARG A 229 -1.48 -11.90 -19.73
C ARG A 229 -2.96 -12.24 -19.61
N ASP A 230 -3.56 -12.73 -20.70
CA ASP A 230 -5.00 -12.98 -20.76
C ASP A 230 -5.39 -14.19 -19.88
N GLU A 231 -4.58 -15.27 -19.89
CA GLU A 231 -4.75 -16.41 -18.97
C GLU A 231 -4.64 -15.98 -17.50
N THR A 232 -3.74 -15.04 -17.19
CA THR A 232 -3.54 -14.50 -15.84
C THR A 232 -4.79 -13.77 -15.36
N MET A 233 -5.33 -12.88 -16.20
CA MET A 233 -6.57 -12.15 -15.93
C MET A 233 -7.75 -13.10 -15.72
N GLU A 234 -7.89 -14.12 -16.58
CA GLU A 234 -8.95 -15.12 -16.47
C GLU A 234 -8.81 -15.98 -15.20
N GLN A 235 -7.59 -16.38 -14.83
CA GLN A 235 -7.36 -17.14 -13.61
C GLN A 235 -7.74 -16.34 -12.36
N ILE A 236 -7.38 -15.06 -12.30
CA ILE A 236 -7.74 -14.20 -11.17
C ILE A 236 -9.26 -14.02 -11.11
N GLU A 237 -9.90 -13.70 -12.25
CA GLU A 237 -11.35 -13.53 -12.34
C GLU A 237 -12.08 -14.78 -11.85
N ARG A 238 -11.75 -15.96 -12.40
CA ARG A 238 -12.39 -17.22 -12.02
C ARG A 238 -12.16 -17.58 -10.56
N GLY A 239 -10.94 -17.38 -10.05
CA GLY A 239 -10.61 -17.69 -8.66
C GLY A 239 -11.36 -16.80 -7.67
N TRP A 240 -11.42 -15.49 -7.93
CA TRP A 240 -12.15 -14.54 -7.09
C TRP A 240 -13.66 -14.77 -7.16
N GLU A 241 -14.21 -15.02 -8.35
CA GLU A 241 -15.63 -15.35 -8.54
C GLU A 241 -16.01 -16.63 -7.78
N LYS A 242 -15.18 -17.68 -7.88
CA LYS A 242 -15.37 -18.93 -7.14
C LYS A 242 -15.41 -18.67 -5.64
N ARG A 243 -14.39 -17.97 -5.10
CA ARG A 243 -14.31 -17.69 -3.66
C ARG A 243 -15.49 -16.84 -3.17
N THR A 244 -15.85 -15.83 -3.95
CA THR A 244 -16.99 -14.95 -3.64
C THR A 244 -18.30 -15.74 -3.55
N ASN A 245 -18.49 -16.71 -4.46
CA ASN A 245 -19.69 -17.55 -4.45
C ASN A 245 -19.68 -18.57 -3.30
N GLU A 246 -18.53 -19.15 -2.95
CA GLU A 246 -18.39 -20.07 -1.81
C GLU A 246 -18.68 -19.40 -0.46
N GLU A 247 -18.23 -18.17 -0.27
CA GLU A 247 -18.46 -17.40 0.96
C GLU A 247 -19.85 -16.73 1.01
N GLY A 248 -20.59 -16.75 -0.10
CA GLY A 248 -21.85 -16.04 -0.26
C GLY A 248 -21.63 -14.63 -0.81
N ARG A 249 -22.01 -14.43 -2.07
CA ARG A 249 -21.79 -13.18 -2.81
C ARG A 249 -22.41 -11.96 -2.14
N ASP A 250 -23.65 -12.08 -1.68
CA ASP A 250 -24.37 -10.96 -1.07
C ASP A 250 -23.73 -10.56 0.25
N SER A 251 -23.24 -11.53 1.04
CA SER A 251 -22.48 -11.24 2.27
C SER A 251 -21.18 -10.52 1.96
N GLN A 252 -20.39 -11.03 1.01
CA GLN A 252 -19.13 -10.40 0.61
C GLN A 252 -19.33 -9.00 0.03
N LEU A 253 -20.42 -8.79 -0.71
CA LEU A 253 -20.79 -7.46 -1.21
C LEU A 253 -21.14 -6.51 -0.06
N GLN A 254 -21.91 -6.98 0.93
CA GLN A 254 -22.28 -6.19 2.09
C GLN A 254 -21.05 -5.84 2.94
N ASP A 255 -20.21 -6.83 3.27
CA ASP A 255 -18.96 -6.64 4.01
C ASP A 255 -18.05 -5.62 3.30
N TYR A 256 -17.96 -5.69 1.97
CA TYR A 256 -17.15 -4.74 1.22
C TYR A 256 -17.73 -3.32 1.28
N ARG A 257 -19.05 -3.16 1.13
CA ARG A 257 -19.73 -1.85 1.25
C ARG A 257 -19.57 -1.26 2.66
N ASP A 258 -19.76 -2.07 3.69
CA ASP A 258 -19.57 -1.68 5.09
C ASP A 258 -18.14 -1.25 5.35
N SER A 259 -17.16 -1.98 4.81
CA SER A 259 -15.74 -1.60 4.93
C SER A 259 -15.47 -0.21 4.34
N LEU A 260 -16.17 0.17 3.27
CA LEU A 260 -16.05 1.46 2.60
C LEU A 260 -16.91 2.55 3.24
N GLY A 261 -17.76 2.23 4.22
CA GLY A 261 -18.72 3.15 4.81
C GLY A 261 -19.81 3.60 3.82
N ILE A 262 -20.08 2.79 2.79
CA ILE A 262 -21.11 3.06 1.79
C ILE A 262 -22.37 2.33 2.25
N GLN A 263 -23.41 3.09 2.62
CA GLN A 263 -24.75 2.56 2.90
C GLN A 263 -25.55 2.39 1.60
#